data_AF-A0A6G0Y7P1-F1
#
_entry.id   AF-A0A6G0Y7P1-F1
#
_cell.length_a   1.000
_cell.length_b   1.000
_cell.length_c   1.000
_cell.angle_alpha   90.00
_cell.angle_beta   90.00
_cell.angle_gamma   90.00
#
_symmetry.space_group_name_H-M   'P 1'
#
loop_
_entity.id
_entity.type
_entity.pdbx_description
1 polymer ?
#
loop_
_entity_poly.entity_id
_entity_poly.type
_entity_poly.pdbx_seq_one_letter_code
_entity_poly.pdbx_strand_id
1 'polypeptide(L)'
;MYTLFQESYYEKNIRNPILSPSTFLSNVPIVVIDTSKQNDSATASSVDVQLKIEASESLTGVVTAYCLLIHDRIVEYATFTREVRKLV
;
A
#
# COMPACT_ATOMS: atom_id res chain seq x y z
N MET A 1 -5.99 1.87 -9.36
CA MET A 1 -5.85 3.11 -8.54
C MET A 1 -6.73 3.00 -7.32
N TYR A 2 -6.37 3.64 -6.20
CA TYR A 2 -6.72 3.26 -4.82
C TYR A 2 -8.15 2.73 -4.50
N THR A 3 -9.19 3.07 -5.27
CA THR A 3 -10.52 2.47 -5.17
C THR A 3 -10.58 1.00 -5.58
N LEU A 4 -9.81 0.59 -6.59
CA LEU A 4 -9.64 -0.81 -6.98
C LEU A 4 -8.93 -1.62 -5.88
N PHE A 5 -7.97 -0.98 -5.21
CA PHE A 5 -7.32 -1.57 -4.06
C PHE A 5 -8.30 -1.76 -2.91
N GLN A 6 -9.10 -0.74 -2.58
CA GLN A 6 -10.13 -0.86 -1.56
C GLN A 6 -11.11 -2.00 -1.86
N GLU A 7 -11.58 -2.11 -3.09
CA GLU A 7 -12.47 -3.19 -3.54
C GLU A 7 -11.85 -4.57 -3.33
N SER A 8 -10.61 -4.77 -3.81
CA SER A 8 -9.89 -6.04 -3.70
C SER A 8 -9.49 -6.37 -2.26
N TYR A 9 -9.06 -5.37 -1.48
CA TYR A 9 -8.54 -5.56 -0.12
C TYR A 9 -9.63 -5.86 0.89
N TYR A 10 -10.80 -5.22 0.77
CA TYR A 10 -11.94 -5.48 1.65
C TYR A 10 -12.86 -6.59 1.14
N GLU A 11 -12.55 -7.19 -0.02
CA GLU A 11 -13.38 -8.22 -0.68
C GLU A 11 -14.85 -7.78 -0.86
N LYS A 12 -15.05 -6.53 -1.30
CA LYS A 12 -16.38 -5.94 -1.49
C LYS A 12 -16.63 -5.63 -2.96
N ASN A 13 -17.88 -5.77 -3.40
CA ASN A 13 -18.30 -5.44 -4.78
C ASN A 13 -18.64 -3.94 -4.98
N ILE A 14 -18.35 -3.09 -3.99
CA ILE A 14 -18.68 -1.66 -4.03
C ILE A 14 -17.45 -0.85 -3.68
N ARG A 15 -17.12 0.12 -4.53
CA ARG A 15 -16.08 1.11 -4.31
C ARG A 15 -16.65 2.27 -3.51
N ASN A 16 -15.99 2.64 -2.41
CA ASN A 16 -16.35 3.72 -1.52
C ASN A 16 -15.17 4.71 -1.37
N PRO A 17 -14.87 5.50 -2.41
CA PRO A 17 -13.80 6.50 -2.33
C PRO A 17 -14.08 7.55 -1.25
N ILE A 18 -13.04 7.92 -0.50
CA ILE A 18 -13.12 9.01 0.49
C ILE A 18 -12.91 10.37 -0.19
N LEU A 19 -12.15 10.40 -1.29
CA LEU A 19 -11.80 11.61 -2.02
C LEU A 19 -12.47 11.64 -3.40
N SER A 20 -12.95 12.82 -3.80
CA SER A 20 -13.34 13.06 -5.19
C SER A 20 -12.10 13.00 -6.11
N PRO A 21 -12.29 12.77 -7.43
CA PRO A 21 -11.16 12.73 -8.37
C PRO A 21 -10.31 14.01 -8.37
N SER A 22 -10.93 15.18 -8.26
CA SER A 22 -10.21 16.46 -8.23
C SER A 22 -9.37 16.61 -6.95
N THR A 23 -9.95 16.31 -5.79
CA THR A 23 -9.25 16.39 -4.49
C THR A 23 -8.13 15.36 -4.40
N PHE A 24 -8.32 14.16 -4.97
CA PHE A 24 -7.28 13.14 -5.05
C PHE A 24 -6.06 13.65 -5.83
N LEU A 25 -6.29 14.25 -7.00
CA LEU A 25 -5.23 14.78 -7.85
C LEU A 25 -4.50 15.97 -7.21
N SER A 26 -5.22 16.82 -6.47
CA SER A 26 -4.62 18.03 -5.90
C SER A 26 -3.88 17.81 -4.59
N ASN A 27 -4.35 16.87 -3.74
CA ASN A 27 -3.93 16.84 -2.34
C ASN A 27 -3.15 15.58 -1.96
N VAL A 28 -3.48 14.42 -2.52
CA VAL A 28 -2.91 13.14 -2.07
C VAL A 28 -2.84 12.14 -3.23
N PRO A 29 -1.80 12.20 -4.08
CA PRO A 29 -1.55 11.14 -5.03
C PRO A 29 -1.10 9.88 -4.29
N ILE A 30 -2.04 8.95 -4.04
CA ILE A 30 -1.74 7.63 -3.47
C ILE A 30 -1.38 6.68 -4.60
N VAL A 31 -0.16 6.14 -4.56
CA VAL A 31 0.27 5.04 -5.43
C VAL A 31 0.05 3.73 -4.69
N VAL A 32 -0.70 2.81 -5.30
CA VAL A 32 -0.88 1.45 -4.78
C VAL A 32 -0.15 0.48 -5.71
N ILE A 33 0.74 -0.33 -5.13
CA ILE A 33 1.46 -1.39 -5.81
C ILE A 33 0.97 -2.71 -5.19
N ASP A 34 0.27 -3.50 -6.00
CA ASP A 34 -0.18 -4.83 -5.61
C ASP A 34 0.88 -5.85 -6.04
N THR A 35 1.54 -6.46 -5.05
CA THR A 35 2.57 -7.48 -5.26
C THR A 35 2.04 -8.91 -5.11
N SER A 36 0.73 -9.11 -4.88
CA SER A 36 0.13 -10.43 -4.62
C SER A 36 0.29 -11.43 -5.78
N LYS A 37 0.57 -10.94 -6.99
CA LYS A 37 0.76 -11.74 -8.21
C LYS A 37 2.20 -11.70 -8.73
N GLN A 38 3.17 -11.30 -7.91
CA GLN A 38 4.57 -11.41 -8.31
C GLN A 38 4.94 -12.89 -8.51
N ASN A 39 5.60 -13.17 -9.63
CA ASN A 39 6.13 -14.51 -9.88
C ASN A 39 7.45 -14.62 -9.10
N ASP A 40 7.48 -15.50 -8.09
CA ASP A 40 8.64 -15.72 -7.21
C ASP A 40 9.89 -16.27 -7.95
N SER A 41 9.82 -16.46 -9.27
CA SER A 41 10.90 -16.99 -10.09
C SER A 41 12.04 -15.99 -10.37
N ALA A 42 12.00 -14.77 -9.83
CA ALA A 42 13.05 -13.78 -10.04
C ALA A 42 14.28 -14.13 -9.19
N THR A 43 15.44 -14.26 -9.85
CA THR A 43 16.76 -14.41 -9.23
C THR A 43 16.91 -13.51 -8.01
N ALA A 44 17.32 -14.10 -6.88
CA ALA A 44 17.50 -13.46 -5.58
C ALA A 44 18.30 -12.15 -5.69
N SER A 45 17.56 -11.06 -5.84
CA SER A 45 18.02 -9.68 -5.73
C SER A 45 17.92 -9.29 -4.26
N SER A 46 18.81 -8.43 -3.77
CA SER A 46 18.73 -7.92 -2.39
C SER A 46 17.63 -6.88 -2.19
N VAL A 47 16.89 -6.53 -3.24
CA VAL A 47 15.82 -5.52 -3.23
C VAL A 47 14.54 -6.14 -3.77
N ASP A 48 13.51 -6.20 -2.93
CA ASP A 48 12.18 -6.71 -3.28
C ASP A 48 11.34 -5.67 -4.05
N VAL A 49 11.39 -4.40 -3.62
CA VAL A 49 10.69 -3.27 -4.27
C VAL A 49 11.55 -2.01 -4.22
N GLN A 50 11.76 -1.36 -5.38
CA GLN A 50 12.39 -0.04 -5.48
C GLN A 50 11.41 0.97 -6.09
N LEU A 51 11.22 2.10 -5.42
CA LEU A 51 10.42 3.21 -5.93
C LEU A 51 11.32 4.37 -6.34
N LYS A 52 11.12 4.87 -7.56
CA LYS A 52 11.74 6.10 -8.05
C LYS A 52 10.63 7.09 -8.36
N ILE A 53 10.71 8.26 -7.75
CA ILE A 53 9.74 9.34 -7.92
C ILE A 53 10.45 10.48 -8.65
N GLU A 54 9.85 10.92 -9.75
CA GLU A 54 10.29 12.08 -10.51
C GLU A 54 9.16 13.10 -10.53
N ALA A 55 9.51 14.38 -10.42
CA ALA A 55 8.57 15.48 -10.45
C ALA A 55 8.97 16.43 -11.59
N SER A 56 7.98 16.87 -12.37
CA SER A 56 8.18 17.84 -13.46
C SER A 56 8.50 19.24 -12.95
N GLU A 57 8.08 19.54 -11.73
CA GLU A 57 8.35 20.80 -11.05
C GLU A 57 9.20 20.55 -9.81
N SER A 58 10.01 21.55 -9.44
CA SER A 58 10.79 21.51 -8.22
C SER A 58 9.88 21.43 -7.00
N LEU A 59 9.99 20.34 -6.25
CA LEU A 59 9.31 20.18 -4.97
C LEU A 59 9.92 21.17 -3.98
N THR A 60 9.19 22.24 -3.65
CA THR A 60 9.68 23.29 -2.75
C THR A 60 9.38 22.92 -1.29
N GLY A 61 10.35 23.14 -0.40
CA GLY A 61 10.22 22.79 1.02
C GLY A 61 10.63 21.35 1.35
N VAL A 62 10.22 20.87 2.53
CA VAL A 62 10.52 19.50 2.99
C VAL A 62 9.48 18.55 2.40
N VAL A 63 9.92 17.67 1.50
CA VAL A 63 9.09 16.60 0.95
C VAL A 63 9.22 15.38 1.85
N THR A 64 8.11 14.98 2.48
CA THR A 64 8.05 13.72 3.23
C THR A 64 7.18 12.74 2.47
N ALA A 65 7.72 11.56 2.18
CA ALA A 65 6.97 10.44 1.64
C ALA A 65 6.66 9.46 2.76
N TYR A 66 5.40 9.02 2.84
CA TYR A 66 4.96 7.97 3.76
C TYR A 66 4.65 6.72 2.96
N CYS A 67 5.10 5.57 3.46
CA CYS A 67 4.81 4.27 2.86
C CYS A 67 4.13 3.37 3.90
N LEU A 68 3.05 2.72 3.51
CA LEU A 68 2.41 1.67 4.28
C LEU A 68 2.62 0.34 3.54
N LEU A 69 3.34 -0.58 4.17
CA LEU A 69 3.54 -1.93 3.67
C LEU A 69 2.48 -2.84 4.28
N ILE A 70 1.59 -3.37 3.44
CA ILE A 70 0.56 -4.32 3.83
C ILE A 70 1.00 -5.68 3.28
N HIS A 71 1.50 -6.53 4.18
CA HIS A 71 1.81 -7.91 3.87
C HIS A 71 0.76 -8.77 4.56
N ASP A 72 0.15 -9.70 3.83
CA ASP A 72 -0.80 -10.63 4.44
C ASP A 72 -0.03 -11.51 5.44
N ARG A 73 -0.31 -11.33 6.73
CA ARG A 73 0.30 -12.09 7.82
C ARG A 73 -0.86 -12.54 8.68
N ILE A 74 -1.10 -13.85 8.69
CA ILE A 74 -2.02 -14.42 9.65
C ILE A 74 -1.36 -14.27 11.03
N VAL A 75 -2.00 -13.51 11.90
CA VAL A 75 -1.56 -13.31 13.28
C VAL A 75 -2.68 -13.66 14.22
N GLU A 76 -2.35 -14.38 15.29
CA GLU A 76 -3.24 -14.62 16.42
C GLU A 76 -3.12 -13.45 17.39
N TYR A 77 -4.24 -12.82 17.71
CA TYR A 77 -4.30 -11.82 18.78
C TYR A 77 -4.95 -12.43 20.03
N ALA A 78 -4.17 -12.62 21.08
CA ALA A 78 -4.66 -13.13 22.36
C ALA A 78 -5.26 -11.97 23.16
N THR A 79 -6.60 -11.85 23.15
CA THR A 79 -7.33 -10.71 23.74
C THR A 79 -7.05 -10.47 25.23
N PHE A 80 -6.78 -11.54 25.99
CA PHE A 80 -6.50 -11.44 27.42
C PHE A 80 -5.09 -10.93 27.73
N THR A 81 -4.08 -11.40 26.98
CA THR A 81 -2.66 -11.03 27.20
C THR A 81 -2.20 -9.86 26.35
N ARG A 82 -3.01 -9.48 25.34
CA ARG A 82 -2.69 -8.50 24.28
C ARG A 82 -1.46 -8.90 23.45
N GLU A 83 -1.11 -10.18 23.46
CA GLU A 83 -0.03 -10.71 22.64
C GLU A 83 -0.49 -10.84 21.19
N VAL A 84 0.40 -10.49 20.26
CA VAL A 84 0.26 -10.77 18.83
C VAL A 84 1.26 -11.86 18.48
N ARG A 85 0.77 -13.03 18.06
CA ARG A 85 1.58 -14.18 17.65
C ARG A 85 1.47 -14.37 16.15
N LYS A 86 2.57 -14.72 15.49
CA LYS A 86 2.57 -15.01 14.06
C LYS A 86 2.09 -16.45 13.84
N LEU A 87 1.00 -16.62 13.12
CA LEU A 87 0.52 -17.91 12.60
C LEU A 87 1.14 -18.05 11.20
N VAL A 88 2.31 -18.66 11.15
CA VAL A 88 3.18 -18.93 9.96
C VAL A 88 2.75 -18.25 8.65
#